data_AF-A0A6P5GU11-F1
#
_entry.id   AF-A0A6P5GU11-F1
#
_cell.length_a   1.000
_cell.length_b   1.000
_cell.length_c   1.000
_cell.angle_alpha   90.00
_cell.angle_beta   90.00
_cell.angle_gamma   90.00
#
_symmetry.space_group_name_H-M   'P 1'
#
loop_
_entity.id
_entity.type
_entity.pdbx_description
1 polymer ?
#
loop_
_entity_poly.entity_id
_entity_poly.type
_entity_poly.pdbx_seq_one_letter_code
_entity_poly.pdbx_strand_id
1 'polypeptide(L)'
;MAGSNLLAKILDTNCLIRPNFIDWLRNLRIVLNSEKLAYVLNIEALAVPENITAQQRVARNKWTDDDMKVKCYMLLNNELESQYEHMESTADILLHLKELYDEQSRTTCYEVLKRLFRAKISDGQSINNHCLAMIKDIEELEKLRLTMDVELQTDLILQSLPDSFSQFTLNFQTNKITCTLAELLNMVTAKEMLKVNKGVSFGY
;
A
#
# COMPACT_ATOMS: atom_id res chain seq x y z
N MET A 1 24.69 28.64 -8.87
CA MET A 1 23.25 28.60 -8.56
C MET A 1 22.45 28.02 -9.74
N ALA A 2 22.64 26.74 -10.07
CA ALA A 2 22.02 26.11 -11.26
C ALA A 2 21.12 24.89 -10.95
N GLY A 3 21.14 24.38 -9.71
CA GLY A 3 20.38 23.17 -9.34
C GLY A 3 18.91 23.43 -8.99
N SER A 4 18.59 24.59 -8.42
CA SER A 4 17.23 24.95 -7.96
C SER A 4 16.22 25.06 -9.11
N ASN A 5 16.67 25.39 -10.31
CA ASN A 5 15.78 25.61 -11.46
C ASN A 5 15.36 24.29 -12.16
N LEU A 6 16.13 23.21 -12.01
CA LEU A 6 15.82 21.92 -12.65
C LEU A 6 14.72 21.15 -11.90
N LEU A 7 14.72 21.22 -10.57
CA LEU A 7 13.72 20.54 -9.74
C LEU A 7 12.36 21.22 -9.83
N ALA A 8 12.33 22.56 -9.82
CA ALA A 8 11.11 23.33 -10.08
C ALA A 8 10.54 23.01 -11.47
N LYS A 9 11.40 22.85 -12.48
CA LYS A 9 11.00 22.45 -13.84
C LYS A 9 10.36 21.06 -13.91
N ILE A 10 10.73 20.12 -13.04
CA ILE A 10 10.07 18.80 -12.96
C ILE A 10 8.61 18.98 -12.53
N LEU A 11 8.34 19.83 -11.55
CA LEU A 11 6.98 20.08 -11.06
C LEU A 11 6.15 20.85 -12.09
N ASP A 12 6.76 21.83 -12.77
CA ASP A 12 6.12 22.61 -13.85
C ASP A 12 5.81 21.74 -15.09
N THR A 13 6.71 20.82 -15.47
CA THR A 13 6.50 19.93 -16.62
C THR A 13 5.48 18.82 -16.31
N ASN A 14 5.31 18.46 -15.03
CA ASN A 14 4.44 17.37 -14.59
C ASN A 14 3.35 17.90 -13.65
N CYS A 15 2.73 19.04 -13.99
CA CYS A 15 1.62 19.61 -13.23
C CYS A 15 0.53 18.59 -12.96
N LEU A 16 -0.12 18.74 -11.80
CA LEU A 16 -1.23 17.87 -11.41
C LEU A 16 -2.39 18.05 -12.39
N ILE A 17 -2.77 16.96 -13.03
CA ILE A 17 -4.03 16.78 -13.75
C ILE A 17 -4.73 15.58 -13.11
N ARG A 18 -6.07 15.58 -13.08
CA ARG A 18 -6.87 14.49 -12.47
C ARG A 18 -6.32 13.06 -12.67
N PRO A 19 -5.93 12.61 -13.89
CA PRO A 19 -5.46 11.25 -14.10
C PRO A 19 -4.01 10.98 -13.68
N ASN A 20 -3.17 12.00 -13.45
CA ASN A 20 -1.74 11.80 -13.17
C ASN A 20 -1.37 11.95 -11.68
N PHE A 21 -2.34 11.96 -10.76
CA PHE A 21 -2.10 12.24 -9.34
C PHE A 21 -0.97 11.41 -8.73
N ILE A 22 -0.88 10.11 -9.06
CA ILE A 22 0.18 9.22 -8.57
C ILE A 22 1.56 9.64 -9.09
N ASP A 23 1.67 10.00 -10.36
CA ASP A 23 2.93 10.42 -10.98
C ASP A 23 3.34 11.82 -10.50
N TRP A 24 2.39 12.75 -10.37
CA TRP A 24 2.62 14.05 -9.74
C TRP A 24 3.13 13.90 -8.30
N LEU A 25 2.47 13.07 -7.48
CA LEU A 25 2.90 12.82 -6.10
C LEU A 25 4.28 12.16 -6.02
N ARG A 26 4.61 11.27 -6.96
CA ARG A 26 5.95 10.69 -7.10
C ARG A 26 7.00 11.75 -7.43
N ASN A 27 6.72 12.62 -8.40
CA ASN A 27 7.62 13.72 -8.80
C ASN A 27 7.82 14.71 -7.64
N LEU A 28 6.75 15.08 -6.94
CA LEU A 28 6.81 15.90 -5.73
C LEU A 28 7.73 15.26 -4.68
N ARG A 29 7.56 13.97 -4.39
CA ARG A 29 8.44 13.25 -3.44
C ARG A 29 9.91 13.26 -3.87
N ILE A 30 10.21 13.16 -5.16
CA ILE A 30 11.60 13.22 -5.65
C ILE A 30 12.21 14.59 -5.34
N VAL A 31 11.49 15.67 -5.66
CA VAL A 31 11.94 17.05 -5.37
C VAL A 31 12.14 17.24 -3.86
N LEU A 32 11.14 16.87 -3.04
CA LEU A 32 11.22 17.03 -1.59
C LEU A 32 12.32 16.19 -0.94
N ASN A 33 12.60 14.99 -1.45
CA ASN A 33 13.69 14.15 -0.94
C ASN A 33 15.07 14.81 -1.17
N SER A 34 15.25 15.48 -2.31
CA SER A 34 16.49 16.21 -2.58
C SER A 34 16.74 17.35 -1.58
N GLU A 35 15.67 17.91 -1.00
CA GLU A 35 15.72 18.98 -0.01
C GLU A 35 15.53 18.50 1.44
N LYS A 36 15.42 17.19 1.66
CA LYS A 36 15.14 16.56 2.96
C LYS A 36 13.82 17.03 3.60
N LEU A 37 12.83 17.37 2.78
CA LEU A 37 11.50 17.83 3.18
C LEU A 37 10.40 16.76 3.08
N ALA A 38 10.70 15.60 2.49
CA ALA A 38 9.68 14.57 2.21
C ALA A 38 8.96 14.04 3.46
N TYR A 39 9.56 14.21 4.64
CA TYR A 39 8.98 13.81 5.92
C TYR A 39 7.71 14.59 6.28
N VAL A 40 7.53 15.81 5.74
CA VAL A 40 6.33 16.65 5.94
C VAL A 40 5.07 15.97 5.36
N LEU A 41 5.22 15.14 4.31
CA LEU A 41 4.09 14.45 3.68
C LEU A 41 3.50 13.31 4.55
N ASN A 42 4.13 12.98 5.67
CA ASN A 42 3.68 11.92 6.58
C ASN A 42 2.77 12.51 7.67
N ILE A 43 1.46 12.38 7.45
CA ILE A 43 0.37 12.98 8.26
C ILE A 43 0.43 12.55 9.75
N GLU A 44 1.01 11.40 10.07
CA GLU A 44 1.10 10.87 11.44
C GLU A 44 2.05 11.64 12.38
N ALA A 45 2.88 12.55 11.85
CA ALA A 45 3.96 13.19 12.62
C ALA A 45 3.54 14.32 13.59
N LEU A 46 2.24 14.66 13.68
CA LEU A 46 1.77 15.87 14.37
C LEU A 46 1.19 15.68 15.79
N ALA A 47 1.22 14.47 16.36
CA ALA A 47 0.77 14.27 17.73
C ALA A 47 1.80 14.85 18.73
N VAL A 48 1.69 16.14 19.08
CA VAL A 48 2.53 16.79 20.12
C VAL A 48 1.69 17.05 21.38
N PRO A 49 2.13 16.58 22.57
CA PRO A 49 1.43 16.81 23.83
C PRO A 49 1.49 18.27 24.32
N GLU A 50 0.52 18.67 25.16
CA GLU A 50 0.27 20.05 25.61
C GLU A 50 1.45 20.74 26.33
N ASN A 51 2.40 19.99 26.89
CA ASN A 51 3.57 20.53 27.59
C ASN A 51 4.84 20.42 26.73
N ILE A 52 5.12 21.47 25.95
CA ILE A 52 6.20 21.50 24.96
C ILE A 52 7.49 22.06 25.59
N THR A 53 8.56 21.25 25.64
CA THR A 53 9.92 21.70 26.03
C THR A 53 10.50 22.69 25.02
N ALA A 54 11.55 23.43 25.40
CA ALA A 54 12.25 24.35 24.48
C ALA A 54 12.74 23.67 23.20
N GLN A 55 13.23 22.42 23.29
CA GLN A 55 13.66 21.64 22.14
C GLN A 55 12.49 21.24 21.23
N GLN A 56 11.37 20.81 21.81
CA GLN A 56 10.16 20.48 21.04
C GLN A 56 9.55 21.72 20.37
N ARG A 57 9.67 22.92 20.97
CA ARG A 57 9.26 24.18 20.32
C ARG A 57 10.11 24.50 19.10
N VAL A 58 11.43 24.32 19.18
CA VAL A 58 12.34 24.48 18.03
C VAL A 58 12.01 23.49 16.93
N ALA A 59 11.75 22.23 17.28
CA ALA A 59 11.34 21.21 16.31
C ALA A 59 10.00 21.55 15.64
N ARG A 60 9.02 22.06 16.40
CA ARG A 60 7.72 22.50 15.87
C ARG A 60 7.87 23.67 14.90
N ASN A 61 8.61 24.71 15.27
CA ASN A 61 8.83 25.87 14.40
C ASN A 61 9.51 25.44 13.09
N LYS A 62 10.53 24.57 13.19
CA LYS A 62 11.19 24.02 12.01
C LYS A 62 10.20 23.24 11.13
N TRP A 63 9.35 22.42 11.73
CA TRP A 63 8.32 21.67 10.99
C TRP A 63 7.37 22.64 10.27
N THR A 64 6.92 23.70 10.94
CA THR A 64 6.05 24.73 10.32
C THR A 64 6.74 25.44 9.16
N ASP A 65 8.02 25.79 9.31
CA ASP A 65 8.80 26.42 8.23
C ASP A 65 8.97 25.48 7.02
N ASP A 66 9.21 24.19 7.30
CA ASP A 66 9.36 23.17 6.26
C ASP A 66 8.01 22.85 5.60
N ASP A 67 6.90 22.80 6.35
CA ASP A 67 5.54 22.65 5.83
C ASP A 67 5.17 23.78 4.88
N MET A 68 5.49 25.02 5.25
CA MET A 68 5.24 26.18 4.39
C MET A 68 6.01 26.08 3.07
N LYS A 69 7.27 25.60 3.09
CA LYS A 69 8.04 25.36 1.86
C LYS A 69 7.43 24.26 1.00
N VAL A 70 6.97 23.16 1.61
CA VAL A 70 6.33 22.07 0.85
C VAL A 70 5.02 22.53 0.23
N LYS A 71 4.22 23.31 0.96
CA LYS A 71 3.03 23.97 0.42
C LYS A 71 3.40 24.83 -0.79
N CYS A 72 4.44 25.66 -0.72
CA CYS A 72 4.92 26.42 -1.88
C CYS A 72 5.24 25.51 -3.07
N TYR A 73 5.94 24.39 -2.87
CA TYR A 73 6.20 23.42 -3.95
C TYR A 73 4.93 22.83 -4.57
N MET A 74 3.91 22.54 -3.76
CA MET A 74 2.62 22.06 -4.26
C MET A 74 1.86 23.12 -5.05
N LEU A 75 1.94 24.38 -4.60
CA LEU A 75 1.25 25.52 -5.21
C LEU A 75 2.03 26.17 -6.36
N LEU A 76 3.22 25.68 -6.72
CA LEU A 76 3.92 26.13 -7.94
C LEU A 76 3.09 25.91 -9.21
N ASN A 77 2.08 25.03 -9.16
CA ASN A 77 1.07 24.92 -10.19
C ASN A 77 -0.02 25.98 -9.98
N ASN A 78 -0.12 26.95 -10.91
CA ASN A 78 -1.12 28.04 -10.87
C ASN A 78 -2.57 27.56 -10.67
N GLU A 79 -2.92 26.37 -11.19
CA GLU A 79 -4.27 25.82 -11.02
C GLU A 79 -4.52 25.33 -9.58
N LEU A 80 -3.48 24.83 -8.91
CA LEU A 80 -3.55 24.43 -7.50
C LEU A 80 -3.45 25.65 -6.57
N GLU A 81 -2.64 26.64 -6.93
CA GLU A 81 -2.53 27.91 -6.19
C GLU A 81 -3.92 28.52 -5.95
N SER A 82 -4.67 28.78 -7.02
CA SER A 82 -5.99 29.41 -6.92
C SER A 82 -7.00 28.61 -6.11
N GLN A 83 -6.86 27.27 -6.05
CA GLN A 83 -7.80 26.41 -5.34
C GLN A 83 -7.43 26.18 -3.88
N TYR A 84 -6.13 26.22 -3.52
CA TYR A 84 -5.65 25.69 -2.26
C TYR A 84 -4.79 26.68 -1.44
N GLU A 85 -4.59 27.91 -1.92
CA GLU A 85 -3.85 28.95 -1.18
C GLU A 85 -4.39 29.16 0.25
N HIS A 86 -5.72 29.06 0.42
CA HIS A 86 -6.42 29.28 1.69
C HIS A 86 -6.33 28.11 2.69
N MET A 87 -5.87 26.93 2.28
CA MET A 87 -5.73 25.78 3.18
C MET A 87 -4.52 25.94 4.09
N GLU A 88 -4.64 25.59 5.38
CA GLU A 88 -3.62 25.92 6.38
C GLU A 88 -2.34 25.09 6.26
N SER A 89 -2.44 23.81 5.85
CA SER A 89 -1.29 22.90 5.84
C SER A 89 -1.14 22.08 4.55
N THR A 90 0.08 21.61 4.29
CA THR A 90 0.36 20.62 3.22
C THR A 90 -0.50 19.36 3.40
N ALA A 91 -0.75 18.95 4.64
CA ALA A 91 -1.51 17.76 4.96
C ALA A 91 -2.97 17.88 4.49
N ASP A 92 -3.62 19.02 4.70
CA ASP A 92 -5.01 19.26 4.29
C ASP A 92 -5.14 19.24 2.76
N ILE A 93 -4.23 19.93 2.08
CA ILE A 93 -4.19 19.95 0.60
C ILE A 93 -3.99 18.53 0.08
N LEU A 94 -3.01 17.80 0.63
CA LEU A 94 -2.72 16.43 0.18
C LEU A 94 -3.89 15.48 0.47
N LEU A 95 -4.57 15.61 1.61
CA LEU A 95 -5.73 14.81 1.96
C LEU A 95 -6.86 15.04 0.96
N HIS A 96 -7.19 16.30 0.68
CA HIS A 96 -8.25 16.66 -0.25
C HIS A 96 -7.93 16.22 -1.69
N LEU A 97 -6.68 16.39 -2.14
CA LEU A 97 -6.25 15.91 -3.46
C LEU A 97 -6.34 14.39 -3.59
N LYS A 98 -6.02 13.65 -2.52
CA LYS A 98 -6.24 12.19 -2.48
C LYS A 98 -7.73 11.87 -2.61
N GLU A 99 -8.60 12.55 -1.88
CA GLU A 99 -10.05 12.31 -1.98
C GLU A 99 -10.59 12.54 -3.40
N LEU A 100 -10.10 13.58 -4.09
CA LEU A 100 -10.58 13.96 -5.43
C LEU A 100 -10.00 13.13 -6.59
N TYR A 101 -8.76 12.67 -6.45
CA TYR A 101 -7.97 12.13 -7.57
C TYR A 101 -7.42 10.72 -7.34
N ASP A 102 -7.53 10.18 -6.13
CA ASP A 102 -7.17 8.79 -5.83
C ASP A 102 -8.32 7.80 -6.15
N GLU A 103 -9.36 8.24 -6.88
CA GLU A 103 -10.50 7.40 -7.30
C GLU A 103 -10.05 6.18 -8.14
N GLN A 104 -8.96 6.32 -8.89
CA GLN A 104 -8.33 5.20 -9.62
C GLN A 104 -7.73 4.17 -8.64
N SER A 105 -7.10 4.60 -7.55
CA SER A 105 -6.61 3.69 -6.52
C SER A 105 -7.78 3.02 -5.81
N ARG A 106 -8.88 3.74 -5.57
CA ARG A 106 -10.07 3.21 -4.89
C ARG A 106 -10.73 2.12 -5.73
N THR A 107 -10.90 2.37 -7.02
CA THR A 107 -11.45 1.40 -8.00
C THR A 107 -10.52 0.20 -8.12
N THR A 108 -9.21 0.42 -8.25
CA THR A 108 -8.22 -0.66 -8.36
C THR A 108 -8.19 -1.50 -7.09
N CYS A 109 -8.15 -0.87 -5.92
CA CYS A 109 -8.20 -1.51 -4.61
C CYS A 109 -9.48 -2.35 -4.45
N TYR A 110 -10.64 -1.80 -4.85
CA TYR A 110 -11.89 -2.55 -4.84
C TYR A 110 -11.83 -3.81 -5.72
N GLU A 111 -11.31 -3.70 -6.95
CA GLU A 111 -11.22 -4.86 -7.85
C GLU A 111 -10.22 -5.92 -7.33
N VAL A 112 -9.08 -5.51 -6.76
CA VAL A 112 -8.13 -6.45 -6.14
C VAL A 112 -8.73 -7.13 -4.92
N LEU A 113 -9.37 -6.38 -4.00
CA LEU A 113 -10.09 -6.96 -2.85
C LEU A 113 -11.17 -7.93 -3.32
N LYS A 114 -11.93 -7.56 -4.36
CA LYS A 114 -12.99 -8.41 -4.92
C LYS A 114 -12.43 -9.70 -5.50
N ARG A 115 -11.28 -9.68 -6.20
CA ARG A 115 -10.60 -10.91 -6.64
C ARG A 115 -10.18 -11.75 -5.44
N LEU A 116 -9.49 -11.15 -4.47
CA LEU A 116 -8.95 -11.84 -3.30
C LEU A 116 -10.03 -12.50 -2.45
N PHE A 117 -11.08 -11.77 -2.07
CA PHE A 117 -12.16 -12.27 -1.21
C PHE A 117 -13.08 -13.29 -1.90
N ARG A 118 -13.11 -13.29 -3.24
CA ARG A 118 -13.89 -14.25 -4.03
C ARG A 118 -13.05 -15.42 -4.53
N ALA A 119 -11.75 -15.42 -4.27
CA ALA A 119 -10.85 -16.46 -4.71
C ALA A 119 -11.28 -17.82 -4.11
N LYS A 120 -11.61 -18.75 -5.00
CA LYS A 120 -11.95 -20.14 -4.67
C LYS A 120 -11.39 -21.02 -5.76
N ILE A 121 -10.61 -22.02 -5.38
CA ILE A 121 -10.08 -23.00 -6.33
C ILE A 121 -10.95 -24.26 -6.33
N SER A 122 -11.17 -24.82 -7.52
CA SER A 122 -11.85 -26.10 -7.70
C SER A 122 -10.87 -27.27 -7.74
N ASP A 123 -11.34 -28.48 -7.43
CA ASP A 123 -10.53 -29.69 -7.52
C ASP A 123 -9.98 -29.89 -8.96
N GLY A 124 -8.68 -30.21 -9.06
CA GLY A 124 -7.97 -30.44 -10.33
C GLY A 124 -7.25 -29.21 -10.90
N GLN A 125 -7.41 -28.02 -10.32
CA GLN A 125 -6.59 -26.85 -10.64
C GLN A 125 -5.31 -26.83 -9.79
N SER A 126 -4.24 -26.21 -10.30
CA SER A 126 -2.97 -26.12 -9.57
C SER A 126 -3.12 -25.21 -8.34
N ILE A 127 -3.03 -25.81 -7.15
CA ILE A 127 -3.15 -25.07 -5.90
C ILE A 127 -1.97 -24.12 -5.72
N ASN A 128 -0.76 -24.53 -6.14
CA ASN A 128 0.42 -23.67 -6.12
C ASN A 128 0.21 -22.36 -6.92
N ASN A 129 -0.29 -22.46 -8.16
CA ASN A 129 -0.56 -21.28 -8.99
C ASN A 129 -1.65 -20.38 -8.39
N HIS A 130 -2.67 -20.98 -7.79
CA HIS A 130 -3.75 -20.25 -7.13
C HIS A 130 -3.25 -19.46 -5.91
N CYS A 131 -2.48 -20.10 -5.03
CA CYS A 131 -1.87 -19.43 -3.88
C CYS A 131 -0.94 -18.30 -4.33
N LEU A 132 -0.12 -18.50 -5.37
CA LEU A 132 0.73 -17.45 -5.93
C LEU A 132 -0.07 -16.26 -6.47
N ALA A 133 -1.21 -16.50 -7.12
CA ALA A 133 -2.09 -15.44 -7.59
C ALA A 133 -2.66 -14.61 -6.43
N MET A 134 -3.09 -15.26 -5.35
CA MET A 134 -3.58 -14.55 -4.16
C MET A 134 -2.47 -13.78 -3.43
N ILE A 135 -1.26 -14.34 -3.33
CA ILE A 135 -0.10 -13.63 -2.77
C ILE A 135 0.18 -12.36 -3.58
N LYS A 136 0.13 -12.46 -4.91
CA LYS A 136 0.30 -11.30 -5.79
C LYS A 136 -0.78 -10.22 -5.57
N ASP A 137 -2.03 -10.61 -5.35
CA ASP A 137 -3.12 -9.68 -5.02
C ASP A 137 -2.88 -9.01 -3.66
N ILE A 138 -2.36 -9.73 -2.65
CA ILE A 138 -1.99 -9.17 -1.35
C ILE A 138 -0.85 -8.15 -1.50
N GLU A 139 0.21 -8.48 -2.24
CA GLU A 139 1.32 -7.56 -2.54
C GLU A 139 0.86 -6.33 -3.35
N GLU A 140 -0.15 -6.48 -4.21
CA GLU A 140 -0.78 -5.37 -4.94
C GLU A 140 -1.53 -4.43 -3.99
N LEU A 141 -2.25 -4.96 -3.00
CA LEU A 141 -2.91 -4.16 -1.95
C LEU A 141 -1.91 -3.38 -1.10
N GLU A 142 -0.77 -3.98 -0.74
CA GLU A 142 0.29 -3.27 0.00
C GLU A 142 0.86 -2.09 -0.80
N LYS A 143 1.03 -2.26 -2.12
CA LYS A 143 1.43 -1.16 -3.03
C LYS A 143 0.39 -0.05 -3.08
N LEU A 144 -0.89 -0.39 -2.94
CA LEU A 144 -2.04 0.52 -2.82
C LEU A 144 -2.24 1.04 -1.39
N ARG A 145 -1.29 0.82 -0.46
CA ARG A 145 -1.33 1.28 0.94
C ARG A 145 -2.42 0.64 1.80
N LEU A 146 -2.99 -0.50 1.37
CA LEU A 146 -3.86 -1.32 2.18
C LEU A 146 -3.07 -2.52 2.70
N THR A 147 -2.67 -2.45 3.96
CA THR A 147 -1.97 -3.54 4.64
C THR A 147 -2.97 -4.41 5.37
N MET A 148 -2.87 -5.72 5.19
CA MET A 148 -3.65 -6.71 5.94
C MET A 148 -2.74 -7.37 6.98
N ASP A 149 -3.30 -7.72 8.14
CA ASP A 149 -2.60 -8.53 9.11
C ASP A 149 -2.23 -9.90 8.52
N VAL A 150 -1.07 -10.44 8.90
CA VAL A 150 -0.56 -11.73 8.39
C VAL A 150 -1.55 -12.87 8.66
N GLU A 151 -2.24 -12.87 9.81
CA GLU A 151 -3.27 -13.85 10.14
C GLU A 151 -4.41 -13.81 9.11
N LEU A 152 -4.94 -12.62 8.81
CA LEU A 152 -5.97 -12.42 7.79
C LEU A 152 -5.49 -12.85 6.40
N GLN A 153 -4.25 -12.53 6.03
CA GLN A 153 -3.66 -12.96 4.77
C GLN A 153 -3.64 -14.49 4.65
N THR A 154 -3.19 -15.18 5.71
CA THR A 154 -3.14 -16.64 5.74
C THR A 154 -4.54 -17.28 5.73
N ASP A 155 -5.49 -16.71 6.48
CA ASP A 155 -6.86 -17.20 6.56
C ASP A 155 -7.60 -17.08 5.22
N LEU A 156 -7.40 -15.99 4.48
CA LEU A 156 -7.98 -15.81 3.15
C LEU A 156 -7.49 -16.90 2.18
N ILE A 157 -6.20 -17.20 2.19
CA ILE A 157 -5.64 -18.28 1.37
C ILE A 157 -6.22 -19.62 1.80
N LEU A 158 -6.23 -19.93 3.09
CA LEU A 158 -6.80 -21.19 3.61
C LEU A 158 -8.28 -21.37 3.28
N GLN A 159 -9.07 -20.30 3.36
CA GLN A 159 -10.47 -20.29 2.99
C GLN A 159 -10.67 -20.55 1.49
N SER A 160 -9.74 -20.13 0.64
CA SER A 160 -9.86 -20.26 -0.82
C SER A 160 -9.62 -21.69 -1.33
N LEU A 161 -9.00 -22.54 -0.51
CA LEU A 161 -8.64 -23.93 -0.84
C LEU A 161 -9.89 -24.81 -1.05
N PRO A 162 -9.76 -25.93 -1.79
CA PRO A 162 -10.90 -26.81 -2.04
C PRO A 162 -11.21 -27.63 -0.78
N ASP A 163 -12.43 -28.16 -0.68
CA ASP A 163 -12.91 -28.91 0.50
C ASP A 163 -12.03 -30.11 0.87
N SER A 164 -11.30 -30.67 -0.11
CA SER A 164 -10.32 -31.72 0.15
C SER A 164 -9.21 -31.28 1.13
N PHE A 165 -8.98 -29.98 1.32
CA PHE A 165 -8.03 -29.39 2.28
C PHE A 165 -8.66 -29.02 3.64
N SER A 166 -9.96 -29.24 3.84
CA SER A 166 -10.67 -28.94 5.11
C SER A 166 -9.93 -29.44 6.36
N GLN A 167 -9.44 -30.68 6.38
CA GLN A 167 -8.68 -31.22 7.52
C GLN A 167 -7.35 -30.50 7.75
N PHE A 168 -6.68 -30.06 6.67
CA PHE A 168 -5.45 -29.27 6.78
C PHE A 168 -5.76 -27.90 7.39
N THR A 169 -6.81 -27.22 6.91
CA THR A 169 -7.25 -25.92 7.43
C THR A 169 -7.66 -26.02 8.91
N LEU A 170 -8.43 -27.04 9.29
CA LEU A 170 -8.81 -27.28 10.69
C LEU A 170 -7.60 -27.49 11.60
N ASN A 171 -6.62 -28.28 11.16
CA ASN A 171 -5.39 -28.49 11.92
C ASN A 171 -4.57 -27.21 12.05
N PHE A 172 -4.51 -26.40 10.99
CA PHE A 172 -3.80 -25.12 11.01
C PHE A 172 -4.41 -24.17 12.04
N GLN A 173 -5.74 -24.03 12.03
CA GLN A 173 -6.50 -23.20 12.96
C GLN A 173 -6.44 -23.71 14.40
N THR A 174 -6.64 -25.02 14.61
CA THR A 174 -6.65 -25.63 15.96
C THR A 174 -5.29 -25.48 16.66
N ASN A 175 -4.20 -25.64 15.91
CA ASN A 175 -2.85 -25.53 16.47
C ASN A 175 -2.32 -24.08 16.49
N LYS A 176 -3.12 -23.10 16.05
CA LYS A 176 -2.74 -21.67 15.95
C LYS A 176 -1.39 -21.49 15.26
N ILE A 177 -1.21 -22.19 14.13
CA ILE A 177 0.03 -22.10 13.37
C ILE A 177 0.14 -20.69 12.81
N THR A 178 1.24 -20.01 13.12
CA THR A 178 1.60 -18.73 12.50
C THR A 178 2.74 -18.96 11.52
N CYS A 179 2.61 -18.41 10.31
CA CYS A 179 3.62 -18.54 9.28
C CYS A 179 3.49 -17.41 8.26
N THR A 180 4.53 -17.23 7.46
CA THR A 180 4.54 -16.32 6.32
C THR A 180 3.75 -16.90 5.13
N LEU A 181 3.39 -16.04 4.17
CA LEU A 181 2.75 -16.46 2.91
C LEU A 181 3.57 -17.50 2.14
N ALA A 182 4.90 -17.36 2.14
CA ALA A 182 5.82 -18.30 1.49
C ALA A 182 5.84 -19.67 2.20
N GLU A 183 5.84 -19.68 3.53
CA GLU A 183 5.75 -20.92 4.30
C GLU A 183 4.41 -21.62 4.09
N LEU A 184 3.30 -20.87 4.09
CA LEU A 184 1.98 -21.42 3.81
C LEU A 184 1.92 -22.05 2.41
N LEU A 185 2.44 -21.36 1.39
CA LEU A 185 2.54 -21.89 0.02
C LEU A 185 3.29 -23.22 -0.01
N ASN A 186 4.43 -23.31 0.68
CA ASN A 186 5.23 -24.54 0.75
C ASN A 186 4.47 -25.68 1.45
N MET A 187 3.79 -25.39 2.57
CA MET A 187 3.01 -26.39 3.31
C MET A 187 1.85 -26.95 2.46
N VAL A 188 1.11 -26.06 1.79
CA VAL A 188 -0.02 -26.45 0.94
C VAL A 188 0.45 -27.27 -0.27
N THR A 189 1.54 -26.84 -0.91
CA THR A 189 2.13 -27.56 -2.06
C THR A 189 2.65 -28.94 -1.65
N ALA A 190 3.33 -29.06 -0.50
CA ALA A 190 3.78 -30.35 0.01
C ALA A 190 2.61 -31.30 0.29
N LYS A 191 1.50 -30.77 0.82
CA LYS A 191 0.28 -31.54 1.09
C LYS A 191 -0.38 -32.03 -0.21
N GLU A 192 -0.40 -31.21 -1.25
CA GLU A 192 -0.89 -31.58 -2.59
C GLU A 192 -0.10 -32.76 -3.17
N MET A 193 1.24 -32.70 -3.15
CA MET A 193 2.11 -33.78 -3.63
C MET A 193 1.88 -35.10 -2.89
N LEU A 194 1.70 -35.06 -1.57
CA LEU A 194 1.40 -36.25 -0.76
C LEU A 194 0.04 -36.88 -1.11
N LYS A 195 -0.94 -36.09 -1.54
CA LYS A 195 -2.23 -36.61 -2.01
C LYS A 195 -2.10 -37.29 -3.37
N VAL A 196 -1.37 -36.69 -4.32
CA VAL A 196 -1.12 -37.28 -5.64
C VAL A 196 -0.46 -38.65 -5.53
N ASN A 197 0.56 -38.77 -4.68
CA ASN A 197 1.28 -40.03 -4.48
C ASN A 197 0.43 -41.15 -3.84
N LYS A 198 -0.63 -40.80 -3.09
CA LYS A 198 -1.57 -41.79 -2.52
C LYS A 198 -2.67 -42.25 -3.49
N GLY A 199 -2.89 -41.51 -4.59
CA GLY A 199 -3.84 -41.86 -5.64
C GLY A 199 -3.28 -42.80 -6.71
N VAL A 200 -1.95 -42.95 -6.79
CA VAL A 200 -1.28 -43.87 -7.70
C VAL A 200 -1.17 -45.25 -7.03
N SER A 201 -2.29 -45.96 -6.99
CA SER A 201 -2.28 -47.43 -6.85
C SER A 201 -1.86 -48.01 -8.20
N PHE A 202 -0.63 -48.51 -8.31
CA PHE A 202 -0.25 -49.39 -9.42
C PHE A 202 -1.02 -50.70 -9.26
N GLY A 203 -2.17 -50.79 -9.90
CA GLY A 203 -2.83 -52.06 -10.15
C GLY A 203 -2.22 -52.69 -11.39
N TYR A 204 -1.27 -53.61 -11.19
CA TYR A 204 -1.09 -54.87 -11.94
C TYR A 204 -0.15 -55.77 -11.16
#